data_AF-A0A1Y2TRC7-F1
#
_entry.id   AF-A0A1Y2TRC7-F1
#
_cell.length_a   1.000
_cell.length_b   1.000
_cell.length_c   1.000
_cell.angle_alpha   90.00
_cell.angle_beta   90.00
_cell.angle_gamma   90.00
#
_symmetry.space_group_name_H-M   'P 1'
#
loop_
_entity.id
_entity.type
_entity.pdbx_description
1 polymer ?
#
loop_
_entity_poly.entity_id
_entity_poly.type
_entity_poly.pdbx_seq_one_letter_code
_entity_poly.pdbx_strand_id
1 'polypeptide(L)'
;MAPFEAPTTKLVDLNQKSLFISAASIAFNPLFWNIVARQEYHNKILTKLFGGRSQAACYALAFTIFTLGLLRDFLYERALRDQPSYPLLELDEVKYLAYALIAVGNVLVVSSTWALGITGTFLGDYFGILMDDIVTGFPFNITDAPMYNGSTCSFLGTALLYGKPAGILLTAWVFVVYQIALKYENPFTAEIYAKRERERAAAAKKDTKKAQ
;
A
#
# COMPACT_ATOMS: atom_id res chain seq x y z
N MET A 1 38.99 -22.21 3.13
CA MET A 1 38.12 -21.03 3.01
C MET A 1 38.74 -19.95 3.88
N ALA A 2 39.18 -18.83 3.31
CA ALA A 2 39.67 -17.72 4.12
C ALA A 2 38.53 -17.19 5.00
N PRO A 3 38.80 -16.78 6.26
CA PRO A 3 37.79 -16.15 7.09
C PRO A 3 37.30 -14.87 6.39
N PHE A 4 35.97 -14.69 6.38
CA PHE A 4 35.35 -13.45 5.91
C PHE A 4 35.76 -12.31 6.84
N GLU A 5 36.77 -11.55 6.45
CA GLU A 5 37.10 -10.27 7.08
C GLU A 5 36.10 -9.24 6.58
N ALA A 6 35.04 -9.02 7.37
CA ALA A 6 34.12 -7.91 7.12
C ALA A 6 34.92 -6.60 7.22
N PRO A 7 35.01 -5.78 6.16
CA PRO A 7 35.47 -4.42 6.33
C PRO A 7 34.53 -3.75 7.35
N THR A 8 35.04 -2.86 8.19
CA THR A 8 34.25 -1.99 9.06
C THR A 8 33.47 -0.94 8.25
N THR A 9 32.88 -1.34 7.12
CA THR A 9 31.93 -0.55 6.36
C THR A 9 30.66 -0.45 7.19
N LYS A 10 30.26 0.78 7.53
CA LYS A 10 28.95 1.04 8.14
C LYS A 10 27.89 0.35 7.28
N LEU A 11 27.06 -0.52 7.87
CA LEU A 11 25.98 -1.19 7.14
C LEU A 11 24.89 -0.21 6.69
N VAL A 12 24.72 0.87 7.45
CA VAL A 12 23.78 1.96 7.18
C VAL A 12 24.48 3.28 7.48
N ASP A 13 24.46 4.21 6.52
CA ASP A 13 24.94 5.57 6.70
C ASP A 13 23.78 6.48 7.14
N LEU A 14 23.72 6.76 8.45
CA LEU A 14 22.71 7.64 9.05
C LEU A 14 22.98 9.14 8.81
N ASN A 15 24.08 9.51 8.14
CA ASN A 15 24.32 10.92 7.78
C ASN A 15 23.58 11.31 6.50
N GLN A 16 23.13 10.34 5.70
CA GLN A 16 22.42 10.60 4.45
C GLN A 16 21.01 11.09 4.71
N LYS A 17 20.73 12.34 4.34
CA LYS A 17 19.38 12.92 4.44
C LYS A 17 18.36 12.16 3.60
N SER A 18 18.78 11.56 2.48
CA SER A 18 17.92 10.77 1.60
C SER A 18 17.28 9.58 2.33
N LEU A 19 17.98 8.97 3.31
CA LEU A 19 17.43 7.90 4.14
C LEU A 19 16.19 8.36 4.91
N PHE A 20 16.28 9.50 5.59
CA PHE A 20 15.16 10.05 6.37
C PHE A 20 14.04 10.59 5.48
N ILE A 21 14.37 11.20 4.33
CA ILE A 21 13.37 11.64 3.36
C ILE A 21 12.58 10.44 2.83
N SER A 22 13.25 9.33 2.51
CA SER A 22 12.59 8.09 2.11
C SER A 22 11.70 7.54 3.22
N ALA A 23 12.21 7.42 4.45
CA ALA A 23 11.43 6.93 5.59
C ALA A 23 10.19 7.80 5.86
N ALA A 24 10.32 9.13 5.79
CA ALA A 24 9.22 10.06 5.94
C ALA A 24 8.19 9.93 4.81
N SER A 25 8.64 9.81 3.55
CA SER A 25 7.75 9.60 2.40
C SER A 25 6.99 8.27 2.49
N ILE A 26 7.67 7.19 2.93
CA ILE A 26 7.05 5.87 3.17
C ILE A 26 5.91 5.99 4.19
N ALA A 27 6.11 6.72 5.28
CA ALA A 27 5.09 6.92 6.32
C ALA A 27 3.98 7.89 5.88
N PHE A 28 4.35 8.94 5.13
CA PHE A 28 3.42 9.97 4.66
C PHE A 28 2.33 9.38 3.76
N ASN A 29 2.70 8.51 2.84
CA ASN A 29 1.78 7.92 1.87
C ASN A 29 0.51 7.33 2.55
N PRO A 30 0.62 6.32 3.44
CA PRO A 30 -0.54 5.76 4.14
C PRO A 30 -1.27 6.69 5.06
N LEU A 31 -0.54 7.60 5.69
CA LEU A 31 -1.16 8.64 6.51
C LEU A 31 -2.04 9.56 5.65
N PHE A 32 -1.55 9.99 4.49
CA PHE A 32 -2.26 10.87 3.57
C PHE A 32 -3.58 10.26 3.12
N TRP A 33 -3.57 9.05 2.55
CA TRP A 33 -4.80 8.47 2.02
C TRP A 33 -5.79 8.11 3.12
N ASN A 34 -5.34 7.65 4.29
CA ASN A 34 -6.24 7.40 5.42
C ASN A 34 -6.93 8.67 5.92
N ILE A 35 -6.19 9.79 6.03
CA ILE A 35 -6.77 11.06 6.46
C ILE A 35 -7.75 11.58 5.40
N VAL A 36 -7.31 11.66 4.14
CA VAL A 36 -8.10 12.24 3.06
C VAL A 36 -9.37 11.42 2.80
N ALA A 37 -9.28 10.09 2.81
CA ALA A 37 -10.43 9.23 2.60
C ALA A 37 -11.45 9.37 3.75
N ARG A 38 -11.00 9.39 5.01
CA ARG A 38 -11.93 9.61 6.16
C ARG A 38 -12.59 10.98 6.10
N GLN A 39 -11.84 12.01 5.73
CA GLN A 39 -12.38 13.35 5.51
C GLN A 39 -13.42 13.35 4.38
N GLU A 40 -13.17 12.61 3.30
CA GLU A 40 -14.16 12.41 2.24
C GLU A 40 -15.41 11.68 2.76
N TYR A 41 -15.26 10.58 3.50
CA TYR A 41 -16.40 9.82 4.01
C TYR A 41 -17.31 10.65 4.92
N HIS A 42 -16.74 11.42 5.84
CA HIS A 42 -17.52 12.21 6.80
C HIS A 42 -17.99 13.56 6.25
N ASN A 43 -17.13 14.27 5.51
CA ASN A 43 -17.36 15.68 5.15
C ASN A 43 -17.59 15.90 3.64
N LYS A 44 -17.37 14.88 2.81
CA LYS A 44 -17.52 14.89 1.35
C LYS A 44 -16.74 16.01 0.68
N ILE A 45 -15.56 16.32 1.20
CA ILE A 45 -14.73 17.46 0.77
C ILE A 45 -14.36 17.35 -0.71
N LEU A 46 -13.85 16.20 -1.15
CA LEU A 46 -13.46 15.99 -2.54
C LEU A 46 -14.69 15.93 -3.43
N THR A 47 -15.74 15.20 -3.04
CA THR A 47 -16.99 15.17 -3.82
C THR A 47 -17.54 16.58 -4.05
N LYS A 48 -17.52 17.47 -3.04
CA LYS A 48 -17.94 18.87 -3.17
C LYS A 48 -17.04 19.67 -4.11
N LEU A 49 -15.71 19.51 -4.02
CA LEU A 49 -14.75 20.15 -4.92
C LEU A 49 -14.96 19.75 -6.38
N PHE A 50 -15.41 18.52 -6.63
CA PHE A 50 -15.73 18.00 -7.96
C PHE A 50 -17.21 18.18 -8.33
N GLY A 51 -17.91 19.15 -7.74
CA GLY A 51 -19.28 19.50 -8.11
C GLY A 51 -20.32 18.40 -7.86
N GLY A 52 -20.14 17.60 -6.82
CA GLY A 52 -21.02 16.49 -6.46
C GLY A 52 -20.71 15.17 -7.19
N ARG A 53 -19.68 15.13 -8.04
CA ARG A 53 -19.33 13.94 -8.83
C ARG A 53 -18.36 13.03 -8.08
N SER A 54 -18.88 12.17 -7.20
CA SER A 54 -18.06 11.28 -6.35
C SER A 54 -17.14 10.35 -7.12
N GLN A 55 -17.55 9.83 -8.29
CA GLN A 55 -16.67 9.00 -9.13
C GLN A 55 -15.47 9.80 -9.64
N ALA A 56 -15.69 10.99 -10.21
CA ALA A 56 -14.60 11.84 -10.69
C ALA A 56 -13.63 12.22 -9.55
N ALA A 57 -14.16 12.52 -8.36
CA ALA A 57 -13.37 12.80 -7.17
C ALA A 57 -12.53 11.59 -6.71
N CYS A 58 -13.09 10.38 -6.76
CA CYS A 58 -12.39 9.14 -6.45
C CYS A 58 -11.25 8.88 -7.45
N TYR A 59 -11.48 9.04 -8.75
CA TYR A 59 -10.42 8.90 -9.76
C TYR A 59 -9.31 9.95 -9.61
N ALA A 60 -9.64 11.18 -9.21
CA ALA A 60 -8.65 12.19 -8.91
C ALA A 60 -7.81 11.83 -7.67
N LEU A 61 -8.43 11.27 -6.62
CA LEU A 61 -7.70 10.75 -5.47
C LEU A 61 -6.82 9.57 -5.86
N ALA A 62 -7.32 8.63 -6.67
CA ALA A 62 -6.56 7.50 -7.18
C ALA A 62 -5.30 7.94 -7.94
N PHE A 63 -5.45 8.89 -8.87
CA PHE A 63 -4.32 9.49 -9.59
C PHE A 63 -3.30 10.13 -8.63
N THR A 64 -3.78 10.82 -7.59
CA THR A 64 -2.93 11.46 -6.58
C THR A 64 -2.14 10.42 -5.76
N ILE A 65 -2.83 9.39 -5.24
CA ILE A 65 -2.20 8.32 -4.45
C ILE A 65 -1.17 7.57 -5.30
N PHE A 66 -1.51 7.24 -6.54
CA PHE A 66 -0.60 6.57 -7.46
C PHE A 66 0.66 7.42 -7.73
N THR A 67 0.49 8.72 -8.00
CA THR A 67 1.61 9.64 -8.26
C THR A 67 2.49 9.80 -7.02
N LEU A 68 1.90 9.91 -5.82
CA LEU A 68 2.65 9.91 -4.56
C LEU A 68 3.37 8.58 -4.32
N GLY A 69 2.81 7.47 -4.80
CA GLY A 69 3.47 6.16 -4.83
C GLY A 69 4.75 6.18 -5.68
N LEU A 70 4.66 6.70 -6.91
CA LEU A 70 5.82 6.84 -7.80
C LEU A 70 6.90 7.72 -7.18
N LEU A 71 6.52 8.85 -6.57
CA LEU A 71 7.47 9.74 -5.89
C LEU A 71 8.14 9.03 -4.70
N ARG A 72 7.39 8.30 -3.88
CA ARG A 72 7.93 7.52 -2.76
C ARG A 72 8.96 6.50 -3.26
N ASP A 73 8.64 5.79 -4.33
CA ASP A 73 9.50 4.74 -4.87
C ASP A 73 10.79 5.34 -5.48
N PHE A 74 10.68 6.50 -6.12
CA PHE A 74 11.84 7.28 -6.57
C PHE A 74 12.73 7.73 -5.39
N LEU A 75 12.14 8.26 -4.32
CA LEU A 75 12.89 8.70 -3.14
C LEU A 75 13.55 7.52 -2.41
N TYR A 76 12.87 6.37 -2.37
CA TYR A 76 13.42 5.12 -1.85
C TYR A 76 14.62 4.66 -2.66
N GLU A 77 14.48 4.55 -3.98
CA GLU A 77 15.56 4.18 -4.88
C GLU A 77 16.77 5.10 -4.74
N ARG A 78 16.53 6.41 -4.66
CA ARG A 78 17.58 7.40 -4.45
C ARG A 78 18.31 7.18 -3.12
N ALA A 79 17.56 6.92 -2.04
CA ALA A 79 18.14 6.60 -0.75
C ALA A 79 19.00 5.33 -0.79
N LEU A 80 18.62 4.30 -1.55
CA LEU A 80 19.44 3.10 -1.73
C LEU A 80 20.78 3.40 -2.40
N ARG A 81 20.78 4.26 -3.44
CA ARG A 81 22.02 4.63 -4.15
C ARG A 81 23.04 5.34 -3.26
N ASP A 82 22.57 6.15 -2.31
CA ASP A 82 23.43 6.89 -1.39
C ASP A 82 23.99 6.01 -0.24
N GLN A 83 23.55 4.75 -0.12
CA GLN A 83 23.92 3.84 0.97
C GLN A 83 25.04 2.87 0.57
N PRO A 84 25.86 2.42 1.53
CA PRO A 84 26.90 1.43 1.28
C PRO A 84 26.29 0.07 0.87
N SER A 85 26.97 -0.63 -0.05
CA SER A 85 26.65 -2.03 -0.37
C SER A 85 27.29 -2.98 0.63
N TYR A 86 26.75 -4.21 0.72
CA TYR A 86 27.32 -5.27 1.54
C TYR A 86 27.62 -6.53 0.71
N PRO A 87 28.84 -7.10 0.76
CA PRO A 87 29.25 -8.17 -0.16
C PRO A 87 28.34 -9.41 -0.18
N LEU A 88 27.79 -9.82 0.98
CA LEU A 88 26.89 -10.98 1.03
C LEU A 88 25.55 -10.74 0.30
N LEU A 89 25.15 -9.49 0.11
CA LEU A 89 23.95 -9.14 -0.64
C LEU A 89 24.20 -9.05 -2.16
N GLU A 90 25.46 -9.09 -2.60
CA GLU A 90 25.83 -8.99 -4.02
C GLU A 90 25.97 -10.37 -4.68
N LEU A 91 25.81 -11.45 -3.92
CA LEU A 91 25.80 -12.84 -4.39
C LEU A 91 24.67 -13.08 -5.41
N ASP A 92 24.91 -13.97 -6.37
CA ASP A 92 23.94 -14.24 -7.44
C ASP A 92 22.67 -14.92 -6.91
N GLU A 93 22.79 -15.75 -5.87
CA GLU A 93 21.63 -16.34 -5.18
C GLU A 93 20.72 -15.27 -4.58
N VAL A 94 21.30 -14.19 -4.04
CA VAL A 94 20.53 -13.06 -3.50
C VAL A 94 19.84 -12.28 -4.61
N LYS A 95 20.47 -12.14 -5.78
CA LYS A 95 19.83 -11.52 -6.96
C LYS A 95 18.65 -12.36 -7.46
N TYR A 96 18.78 -13.68 -7.51
CA TYR A 96 17.66 -14.55 -7.87
C TYR A 96 16.50 -14.45 -6.88
N LEU A 97 16.79 -14.42 -5.57
CA LEU A 97 15.79 -14.17 -4.53
C LEU A 97 15.14 -12.79 -4.70
N ALA A 98 15.92 -11.75 -5.01
CA ALA A 98 15.42 -10.41 -5.27
C ALA A 98 14.43 -10.37 -6.43
N TYR A 99 14.76 -10.98 -7.57
CA TYR A 99 13.85 -11.08 -8.71
C TYR A 99 12.58 -11.87 -8.37
N ALA A 100 12.70 -12.97 -7.63
CA ALA A 100 11.54 -13.74 -7.19
C ALA A 100 10.60 -12.91 -6.29
N LEU A 101 11.16 -12.16 -5.34
CA LEU A 101 10.39 -11.27 -4.46
C LEU A 101 9.68 -10.16 -5.24
N ILE A 102 10.37 -9.52 -6.19
CA ILE A 102 9.78 -8.49 -7.05
C ILE A 102 8.65 -9.10 -7.90
N ALA A 103 8.86 -10.28 -8.48
CA ALA A 103 7.84 -10.96 -9.28
C ALA A 103 6.60 -11.30 -8.45
N VAL A 104 6.77 -11.92 -7.28
CA VAL A 104 5.67 -12.23 -6.35
C VAL A 104 4.97 -10.94 -5.92
N GLY A 105 5.73 -9.90 -5.57
CA GLY A 105 5.19 -8.61 -5.16
C GLY A 105 4.29 -7.98 -6.22
N ASN A 106 4.76 -7.94 -7.47
CA ASN A 106 3.99 -7.42 -8.59
C ASN A 106 2.77 -8.29 -8.90
N VAL A 107 2.88 -9.62 -8.85
CA VAL A 107 1.73 -10.51 -9.05
C VAL A 107 0.65 -10.20 -8.02
N LEU A 108 0.98 -10.07 -6.74
CA LEU A 108 0.01 -9.75 -5.69
C LEU A 108 -0.63 -8.36 -5.89
N VAL A 109 0.16 -7.34 -6.18
CA VAL A 109 -0.34 -5.96 -6.37
C VAL A 109 -1.21 -5.84 -7.62
N VAL A 110 -0.76 -6.36 -8.76
CA VAL A 110 -1.49 -6.24 -10.03
C VAL A 110 -2.76 -7.07 -9.99
N SER A 111 -2.71 -8.32 -9.50
CA SER A 111 -3.91 -9.16 -9.44
C SER A 111 -4.95 -8.67 -8.44
N SER A 112 -4.55 -8.11 -7.30
CA SER A 112 -5.50 -7.48 -6.38
C SER A 112 -6.12 -6.21 -6.96
N THR A 113 -5.34 -5.40 -7.67
CA THR A 113 -5.85 -4.21 -8.37
C THR A 113 -6.80 -4.59 -9.51
N TRP A 114 -6.52 -5.68 -10.21
CA TRP A 114 -7.41 -6.23 -11.22
C TRP A 114 -8.75 -6.68 -10.62
N ALA A 115 -8.71 -7.38 -9.49
CA ALA A 115 -9.91 -7.91 -8.84
C ALA A 115 -10.77 -6.82 -8.19
N LEU A 116 -10.15 -5.80 -7.59
CA LEU A 116 -10.86 -4.67 -6.96
C LEU A 116 -11.27 -3.57 -7.96
N GLY A 117 -10.56 -3.46 -9.08
CA GLY A 117 -10.63 -2.30 -9.96
C GLY A 117 -10.07 -1.03 -9.31
N ILE A 118 -10.01 0.06 -10.07
CA ILE A 118 -9.41 1.33 -9.61
C ILE A 118 -10.14 1.87 -8.37
N THR A 119 -11.47 1.87 -8.37
CA THR A 119 -12.23 2.41 -7.23
C THR A 119 -12.10 1.52 -5.98
N GLY A 120 -12.07 0.19 -6.12
CA GLY A 120 -11.86 -0.69 -4.98
C GLY A 120 -10.44 -0.58 -4.41
N THR A 121 -9.43 -0.39 -5.27
CA THR A 121 -8.03 -0.20 -4.85
C THR A 121 -7.78 1.15 -4.18
N PHE A 122 -8.41 2.21 -4.67
CA PHE A 122 -8.14 3.58 -4.24
C PHE A 122 -9.28 4.20 -3.42
N LEU A 123 -9.82 3.42 -2.47
CA LEU A 123 -10.70 3.90 -1.39
C LEU A 123 -12.06 4.44 -1.87
N GLY A 124 -12.62 3.86 -2.93
CA GLY A 124 -13.92 4.23 -3.50
C GLY A 124 -15.10 4.03 -2.55
N ASP A 125 -14.98 3.12 -1.58
CA ASP A 125 -15.94 2.90 -0.50
C ASP A 125 -16.17 4.17 0.34
N TYR A 126 -15.14 5.01 0.55
CA TYR A 126 -15.26 6.30 1.22
C TYR A 126 -16.08 7.33 0.41
N PHE A 127 -16.10 7.18 -0.91
CA PHE A 127 -16.93 7.96 -1.82
C PHE A 127 -18.35 7.38 -1.96
N GLY A 128 -18.64 6.22 -1.35
CA GLY A 128 -19.91 5.51 -1.50
C GLY A 128 -19.97 4.61 -2.74
N ILE A 129 -18.83 4.33 -3.37
CA ILE A 129 -18.70 3.42 -4.51
C ILE A 129 -18.33 2.05 -3.95
N LEU A 130 -19.34 1.25 -3.63
CA LEU A 130 -19.17 -0.04 -2.97
C LEU A 130 -19.25 -1.18 -3.99
N MET A 131 -18.37 -2.17 -3.84
CA MET A 131 -18.47 -3.42 -4.60
C MET A 131 -19.68 -4.22 -4.11
N ASP A 132 -20.31 -5.00 -4.97
CA ASP A 132 -21.47 -5.80 -4.55
C ASP A 132 -21.09 -6.80 -3.46
N ASP A 133 -19.98 -7.51 -3.68
CA ASP A 133 -19.45 -8.52 -2.78
C ASP A 133 -17.97 -8.28 -2.43
N ILE A 134 -17.55 -8.77 -1.27
CA ILE A 134 -16.16 -8.77 -0.85
C ILE A 134 -15.38 -9.76 -1.74
N VAL A 135 -14.26 -9.32 -2.30
CA VAL A 135 -13.39 -10.18 -3.11
C VAL A 135 -12.68 -11.20 -2.20
N THR A 136 -12.96 -12.47 -2.43
CA THR A 136 -12.37 -13.60 -1.68
C THR A 136 -11.49 -14.51 -2.54
N GLY A 137 -11.48 -14.32 -3.86
CA GLY A 137 -10.64 -15.06 -4.80
C GLY A 137 -9.18 -14.59 -4.80
N PHE A 138 -8.40 -15.09 -5.75
CA PHE A 138 -7.00 -14.68 -5.89
C PHE A 138 -6.85 -13.17 -6.14
N PRO A 139 -5.91 -12.47 -5.47
CA PRO A 139 -4.93 -12.96 -4.49
C PRO A 139 -5.40 -12.92 -3.02
N PHE A 140 -6.63 -12.51 -2.74
CA PHE A 140 -7.19 -12.39 -1.39
C PHE A 140 -7.38 -13.74 -0.67
N ASN A 141 -7.46 -14.86 -1.41
CA ASN A 141 -7.43 -16.20 -0.82
C ASN A 141 -6.05 -16.63 -0.30
N ILE A 142 -4.97 -15.92 -0.67
CA ILE A 142 -3.61 -16.21 -0.21
C ILE A 142 -3.23 -15.32 0.98
N THR A 143 -3.68 -14.07 0.97
CA THR A 143 -3.40 -13.11 2.04
C THR A 143 -4.47 -12.03 2.10
N ASP A 144 -4.79 -11.56 3.31
CA ASP A 144 -5.84 -10.54 3.54
C ASP A 144 -5.48 -9.15 2.98
N ALA A 145 -4.19 -8.87 2.79
CA ALA A 145 -3.68 -7.55 2.38
C ALA A 145 -2.67 -7.67 1.22
N PRO A 146 -3.07 -8.19 0.05
CA PRO A 146 -2.16 -8.54 -1.04
C PRO A 146 -1.38 -7.34 -1.58
N MET A 147 -1.99 -6.16 -1.65
CA MET A 147 -1.31 -4.93 -2.07
C MET A 147 -0.18 -4.53 -1.12
N TYR A 148 -0.46 -4.58 0.19
CA TYR A 148 0.50 -4.21 1.22
C TYR A 148 1.65 -5.21 1.29
N ASN A 149 1.34 -6.51 1.33
CA ASN A 149 2.34 -7.57 1.38
C ASN A 149 3.15 -7.65 0.07
N GLY A 150 2.49 -7.50 -1.08
CA GLY A 150 3.14 -7.48 -2.37
C GLY A 150 4.09 -6.27 -2.52
N SER A 151 3.66 -5.09 -2.07
CA SER A 151 4.53 -3.92 -2.00
C SER A 151 5.73 -4.15 -1.07
N THR A 152 5.55 -4.72 0.13
CA THR A 152 6.67 -5.08 1.02
C THR A 152 7.66 -6.04 0.36
N CYS A 153 7.18 -7.04 -0.39
CA CYS A 153 8.05 -7.92 -1.19
C CYS A 153 8.84 -7.13 -2.25
N SER A 154 8.22 -6.19 -2.95
CA SER A 154 8.91 -5.33 -3.94
C SER A 154 9.97 -4.44 -3.30
N PHE A 155 9.70 -3.85 -2.13
CA PHE A 155 10.69 -3.09 -1.36
C PHE A 155 11.88 -3.98 -0.96
N LEU A 156 11.61 -5.16 -0.38
CA LEU A 156 12.66 -6.10 0.02
C LEU A 156 13.49 -6.56 -1.17
N GLY A 157 12.83 -6.98 -2.26
CA GLY A 157 13.48 -7.44 -3.46
C GLY A 157 14.36 -6.34 -4.07
N THR A 158 13.90 -5.09 -4.08
CA THR A 158 14.72 -3.96 -4.55
C THR A 158 15.92 -3.70 -3.65
N ALA A 159 15.77 -3.76 -2.32
CA ALA A 159 16.87 -3.63 -1.37
C ALA A 159 17.97 -4.68 -1.61
N LEU A 160 17.55 -5.93 -1.83
CA LEU A 160 18.43 -7.05 -2.11
C LEU A 160 19.10 -6.90 -3.47
N LEU A 161 18.35 -6.49 -4.50
CA LEU A 161 18.89 -6.29 -5.85
C LEU A 161 19.97 -5.20 -5.89
N TYR A 162 19.82 -4.14 -5.09
CA TYR A 162 20.82 -3.09 -4.96
C TYR A 162 21.95 -3.42 -3.96
N GLY A 163 21.83 -4.54 -3.23
CA GLY A 163 22.82 -4.97 -2.24
C GLY A 163 22.90 -4.08 -1.00
N LYS A 164 21.82 -3.39 -0.62
CA LYS A 164 21.84 -2.31 0.40
C LYS A 164 21.19 -2.75 1.72
N PRO A 165 21.95 -2.86 2.83
CA PRO A 165 21.38 -3.17 4.14
C PRO A 165 20.37 -2.11 4.63
N ALA A 166 20.62 -0.83 4.32
CA ALA A 166 19.68 0.25 4.61
C ALA A 166 18.30 0.05 3.95
N GLY A 167 18.25 -0.60 2.78
CA GLY A 167 17.00 -0.94 2.11
C GLY A 167 16.19 -2.00 2.85
N ILE A 168 16.86 -2.94 3.53
CA ILE A 168 16.22 -3.95 4.39
C ILE A 168 15.61 -3.25 5.61
N LEU A 169 16.34 -2.30 6.22
CA LEU A 169 15.83 -1.48 7.32
C LEU A 169 14.59 -0.67 6.89
N LEU A 170 14.64 -0.01 5.74
CA LEU A 170 13.50 0.72 5.19
C LEU A 170 12.34 -0.23 4.83
N THR A 171 12.60 -1.46 4.41
CA THR A 171 11.55 -2.47 4.19
C THR A 171 10.85 -2.85 5.49
N ALA A 172 11.60 -3.04 6.58
CA ALA A 172 11.01 -3.26 7.90
C ALA A 172 10.14 -2.07 8.33
N TRP A 173 10.59 -0.85 8.03
CA TRP A 173 9.80 0.37 8.23
C TRP A 173 8.51 0.38 7.41
N VAL A 174 8.57 0.05 6.12
CA VAL A 174 7.38 -0.13 5.25
C VAL A 174 6.40 -1.11 5.89
N PHE A 175 6.86 -2.27 6.32
CA PHE A 175 6.01 -3.29 6.94
C PHE A 175 5.31 -2.75 8.18
N VAL A 176 6.03 -2.10 9.10
CA VAL A 176 5.44 -1.50 10.32
C VAL A 176 4.38 -0.45 9.96
N VAL A 177 4.71 0.46 9.06
CA VAL A 177 3.80 1.51 8.61
C VAL A 177 2.52 0.91 7.99
N TYR A 178 2.65 -0.14 7.18
CA TYR A 178 1.53 -0.84 6.57
C TYR A 178 0.66 -1.57 7.60
N GLN A 179 1.26 -2.24 8.59
CA GLN A 179 0.49 -2.86 9.68
C GLN A 179 -0.31 -1.83 10.48
N ILE A 180 0.27 -0.65 10.72
CA ILE A 180 -0.44 0.45 11.37
C ILE A 180 -1.60 0.92 10.48
N ALA A 181 -1.37 1.17 9.19
CA ALA A 181 -2.41 1.58 8.25
C ALA A 181 -3.59 0.60 8.22
N LEU A 182 -3.30 -0.70 8.07
CA LEU A 182 -4.30 -1.78 8.06
C LEU A 182 -5.14 -1.83 9.34
N LYS A 183 -4.53 -1.57 10.50
CA LYS A 183 -5.25 -1.53 11.79
C LYS A 183 -6.34 -0.45 11.83
N TYR A 184 -6.16 0.64 11.08
CA TYR A 184 -7.16 1.70 10.97
C TYR A 184 -8.12 1.45 9.80
N GLU A 185 -7.61 1.00 8.66
CA GLU A 185 -8.36 0.82 7.41
C GLU A 185 -9.37 -0.33 7.50
N ASN A 186 -8.93 -1.54 7.88
CA ASN A 186 -9.76 -2.75 7.83
C ASN A 186 -11.07 -2.63 8.65
N PRO A 187 -11.05 -2.16 9.92
CA PRO A 187 -12.28 -2.02 10.68
C PRO A 187 -13.21 -0.96 10.09
N PHE A 188 -12.65 0.08 9.47
CA PHE A 188 -13.43 1.17 8.91
C PHE A 188 -14.16 0.73 7.64
N THR A 189 -13.46 0.10 6.71
CA THR A 189 -14.07 -0.48 5.51
C THR A 189 -15.12 -1.53 5.88
N ALA A 190 -14.82 -2.42 6.84
CA ALA A 190 -15.82 -3.39 7.31
C ALA A 190 -17.10 -2.73 7.82
N GLU A 191 -16.99 -1.64 8.58
CA GLU A 191 -18.15 -0.89 9.08
C GLU A 191 -18.93 -0.18 7.97
N ILE A 192 -18.27 0.32 6.92
CA ILE A 192 -18.96 0.88 5.74
C ILE A 192 -19.86 -0.18 5.09
N TYR A 193 -19.32 -1.38 4.85
CA TYR A 193 -20.09 -2.47 4.25
C TYR A 193 -21.20 -2.97 5.20
N ALA A 194 -20.93 -3.10 6.50
CA ALA A 194 -21.94 -3.48 7.50
C ALA A 194 -23.08 -2.46 7.55
N LYS A 195 -22.77 -1.16 7.45
CA LYS A 195 -23.77 -0.10 7.38
C LYS A 195 -24.64 -0.22 6.13
N ARG A 196 -24.05 -0.47 4.96
CA ARG A 196 -24.80 -0.71 3.71
C ARG A 196 -25.79 -1.85 3.87
N GLU A 197 -25.38 -2.98 4.45
CA GLU A 197 -26.28 -4.13 4.63
C GLU A 197 -27.44 -3.83 5.59
N ARG A 198 -27.18 -3.08 6.67
CA ARG A 198 -28.26 -2.61 7.57
C ARG A 198 -29.27 -1.71 6.85
N GLU A 199 -28.79 -0.82 5.98
CA GLU A 199 -29.65 0.07 5.18
C GLU A 199 -30.49 -0.71 4.15
N ARG A 200 -29.89 -1.68 3.45
CA ARG A 200 -30.59 -2.58 2.52
C ARG A 200 -31.68 -3.38 3.22
N ALA A 201 -31.38 -3.98 4.38
CA ALA A 201 -32.35 -4.73 5.17
C ALA A 201 -33.51 -3.84 5.68
N ALA A 202 -33.21 -2.59 6.05
CA ALA A 202 -34.24 -1.63 6.48
C ALA A 202 -35.15 -1.20 5.30
N ALA A 203 -34.60 -1.02 4.11
CA ALA A 203 -35.38 -0.72 2.90
C ALA A 203 -36.33 -1.87 2.54
N ALA A 204 -35.83 -3.11 2.51
CA ALA A 204 -36.64 -4.30 2.22
C ALA A 204 -37.83 -4.47 3.19
N LYS A 205 -37.61 -4.19 4.48
CA LYS A 205 -38.68 -4.21 5.50
C LYS A 205 -39.74 -3.13 5.25
N LYS A 206 -39.35 -1.94 4.77
CA LYS A 206 -40.29 -0.86 4.45
C LYS A 206 -41.14 -1.20 3.23
N ASP A 207 -40.53 -1.80 2.22
CA ASP A 207 -41.24 -2.18 0.99
C ASP A 207 -42.24 -3.31 1.26
N THR A 208 -41.85 -4.29 2.09
CA THR A 208 -42.77 -5.36 2.54
C THR A 208 -43.97 -4.80 3.31
N LYS A 209 -43.76 -3.78 4.15
CA LYS A 209 -44.85 -3.11 4.89
C LYS A 209 -45.75 -2.21 4.03
N LYS A 210 -45.27 -1.74 2.87
CA LYS A 210 -46.08 -0.95 1.91
C LYS A 210 -46.88 -1.82 0.95
N ALA A 211 -46.44 -3.06 0.74
CA ALA A 211 -47.11 -4.04 -0.12
C ALA A 211 -48.20 -4.84 0.62
N GLN A 212 -48.26 -4.73 1.95
CA GLN A 212 -49.34 -5.22 2.81
C GLN A 212 -50.36 -4.11 3.07
#